data_AF-A0A249MVS6-F1
#
_entry.id   AF-A0A249MVS6-F1
#
_cell.length_a   1.000
_cell.length_b   1.000
_cell.length_c   1.000
_cell.angle_alpha   90.00
_cell.angle_beta   90.00
_cell.angle_gamma   90.00
#
_symmetry.space_group_name_H-M   'P 1'
#
loop_
_entity.id
_entity.type
_entity.pdbx_description
1 polymer ?
#
loop_
_entity_poly.entity_id
_entity_poly.type
_entity_poly.pdbx_seq_one_letter_code
_entity_poly.pdbx_strand_id
1 'polypeptide(L)' 'MTLKARAQEKVERAGISNYSFDHDILVMCGVRYTIEACNCGEPECDGVRLRKNATAIGRVLQ' A
#
# COMPACT_ATOMS: atom_id res chain seq x y z
N MET A 1 -12.28 -5.72 10.25
CA MET A 1 -11.46 -4.78 9.46
C MET A 1 -10.99 -5.46 8.18
N THR A 2 -10.96 -4.75 7.07
CA THR A 2 -10.43 -5.26 5.79
C THR A 2 -8.94 -4.93 5.66
N LEU A 3 -8.22 -5.62 4.76
CA LEU A 3 -6.82 -5.31 4.47
C LEU A 3 -6.65 -3.86 3.96
N LYS A 4 -7.62 -3.37 3.19
CA LYS A 4 -7.68 -1.99 2.70
C LYS A 4 -7.72 -0.96 3.83
N ALA A 5 -8.56 -1.17 4.85
CA ALA A 5 -8.64 -0.27 5.99
C ALA A 5 -7.31 -0.20 6.77
N ARG A 6 -6.68 -1.37 7.03
CA ARG A 6 -5.38 -1.42 7.72
C ARG A 6 -4.26 -0.78 6.89
N ALA A 7 -4.29 -0.95 5.58
CA ALA A 7 -3.36 -0.27 4.68
C ALA A 7 -3.57 1.25 4.71
N GLN A 8 -4.81 1.72 4.74
CA GLN A 8 -5.12 3.15 4.85
C GLN A 8 -4.54 3.73 6.13
N GLU A 9 -4.80 3.13 7.29
CA GLU A 9 -4.26 3.59 8.57
C GLU A 9 -2.73 3.65 8.56
N LYS A 10 -2.07 2.65 7.96
CA LYS A 10 -0.61 2.63 7.82
C LYS A 10 -0.07 3.81 7.00
N VAL A 11 -0.76 4.17 5.92
CA VAL A 11 -0.38 5.28 5.03
C VAL A 11 -0.65 6.64 5.68
N GLU A 12 -1.79 6.78 6.35
CA GLU A 12 -2.15 8.01 7.06
C GLU A 12 -1.19 8.28 8.24
N ARG A 13 -0.83 7.23 9.02
CA ARG A 13 0.19 7.35 10.08
C ARG A 13 1.58 7.70 9.56
N ALA A 14 1.89 7.32 8.32
CA ALA A 14 3.14 7.70 7.67
C ALA A 14 3.12 9.14 7.13
N GLY A 15 2.01 9.87 7.27
CA GLY A 15 1.86 11.24 6.77
C GLY A 15 1.80 11.34 5.24
N ILE A 16 1.45 10.24 4.56
CA ILE A 16 1.36 10.22 3.10
C ILE A 16 -0.05 10.67 2.72
N SER A 17 -0.17 11.89 2.18
CA SER A 17 -1.47 12.44 1.74
C SER A 17 -1.78 12.15 0.27
N ASN A 18 -0.76 11.86 -0.55
CA ASN A 18 -0.92 11.59 -1.99
C ASN A 18 -1.06 10.08 -2.25
N TYR A 19 -2.21 9.52 -1.89
CA TYR A 19 -2.55 8.13 -2.17
C TYR A 19 -3.99 7.95 -2.64
N SER A 20 -4.25 6.82 -3.28
CA SER A 20 -5.59 6.41 -3.71
C SER A 20 -5.67 4.88 -3.77
N PHE A 21 -6.88 4.35 -3.82
CA PHE A 21 -7.09 2.92 -4.01
C PHE A 21 -7.73 2.65 -5.38
N ASP A 22 -7.05 1.89 -6.21
CA ASP A 22 -7.56 1.31 -7.46
C ASP A 22 -7.98 -0.14 -7.17
N HIS A 23 -9.27 -0.34 -6.89
CA HIS A 23 -9.78 -1.61 -6.34
C HIS A 23 -9.06 -2.00 -5.04
N ASP A 24 -8.25 -3.07 -5.09
CA ASP A 24 -7.40 -3.60 -4.00
C ASP A 24 -5.92 -3.19 -4.13
N ILE A 25 -5.59 -2.33 -5.10
CA ILE A 25 -4.25 -1.79 -5.29
C ILE A 25 -4.15 -0.41 -4.66
N LEU A 26 -3.23 -0.25 -3.71
CA LEU A 26 -2.88 1.04 -3.15
C LEU A 26 -1.91 1.74 -4.10
N VAL A 27 -2.25 2.96 -4.53
CA VAL A 27 -1.39 3.81 -5.35
C VAL A 27 -0.88 4.95 -4.46
N MET A 28 0.43 5.05 -4.27
CA MET A 28 1.07 6.14 -3.51
C MET A 28 2.11 6.81 -4.39
N CYS A 29 2.00 8.13 -4.58
CA CYS A 29 2.94 8.89 -5.42
C CYS A 29 3.17 8.26 -6.82
N GLY A 30 2.12 7.71 -7.43
CA GLY A 30 2.19 7.03 -8.74
C GLY A 30 2.73 5.60 -8.71
N VAL A 31 3.16 5.09 -7.55
CA VAL A 31 3.63 3.71 -7.38
C VAL A 31 2.48 2.82 -6.92
N ARG A 32 2.28 1.69 -7.61
CA ARG A 32 1.24 0.70 -7.27
C ARG A 32 1.76 -0.33 -6.27
N TYR A 33 0.95 -0.63 -5.27
CA TYR A 33 1.23 -1.60 -4.21
C TYR A 33 0.08 -2.60 -4.08
N THR A 34 0.40 -3.88 -4.08
CA THR A 34 -0.52 -4.93 -3.65
C THR A 34 -0.54 -4.98 -2.12
N ILE A 35 -1.74 -5.11 -1.55
CA ILE A 35 -1.95 -5.19 -0.11
C ILE A 35 -2.09 -6.67 0.27
N GLU A 36 -1.16 -7.18 1.08
CA GLU A 36 -1.17 -8.54 1.58
C GLU A 36 -1.40 -8.55 3.09
N ALA A 37 -2.02 -9.62 3.61
CA ALA A 37 -2.05 -9.87 5.05
C ALA A 37 -0.63 -10.12 5.58
N CYS A 38 -0.28 -9.54 6.72
CA CYS A 38 0.99 -9.76 7.38
C CYS A 38 0.76 -10.30 8.79
N ASN A 39 1.34 -11.47 9.10
CA ASN A 39 1.22 -12.12 10.40
C ASN A 39 2.61 -12.38 11.00
N CYS A 40 3.57 -11.48 10.78
CA CYS A 40 4.96 -11.69 11.18
C CYS A 40 5.19 -11.68 12.71
N GLY A 41 4.19 -11.30 13.51
CA GLY A 41 4.27 -11.31 14.97
C GLY A 41 5.03 -10.14 15.59
N GLU A 42 5.57 -9.25 14.76
CA GLU A 42 6.32 -8.08 15.23
C GLU A 42 5.39 -7.06 15.92
N PRO A 43 5.84 -6.41 17.01
CA PRO A 43 5.03 -5.49 17.80
C PRO A 43 4.54 -4.27 17.00
N GLU A 44 5.24 -3.90 15.94
CA GLU A 44 4.91 -2.77 15.06
C GLU A 44 4.25 -3.21 13.74
N CYS A 45 3.84 -4.48 13.65
CA CYS A 45 3.16 -4.98 12.47
C CYS A 45 1.71 -4.51 12.43
N ASP A 46 1.37 -3.70 11.43
CA ASP A 46 0.00 -3.24 11.16
C ASP A 46 -0.93 -4.35 10.66
N GLY A 47 -0.43 -5.58 10.58
CA GLY A 47 -1.12 -6.73 10.03
C GLY A 47 -1.27 -6.69 8.51
N VAL A 48 -0.57 -5.77 7.84
CA VAL A 48 -0.55 -5.62 6.38
C VAL A 48 0.85 -5.39 5.85
N ARG A 49 1.12 -5.94 4.66
CA ARG A 49 2.35 -5.75 3.91
C ARG A 49 2.02 -5.12 2.56
N LEU A 50 2.76 -4.08 2.21
CA LEU A 50 2.66 -3.44 0.90
C LEU A 50 3.75 -3.99 -0.01
N ARG A 51 3.37 -4.70 -1.08
CA ARG A 51 4.28 -5.16 -2.12
C ARG A 51 4.26 -4.19 -3.28
N LYS A 52 5.39 -3.52 -3.54
CA LYS A 52 5.54 -2.69 -4.73
C LYS A 52 5.38 -3.56 -5.98
N ASN A 53 4.39 -3.25 -6.81
CA ASN A 53 4.24 -3.88 -8.11
C ASN A 53 5.26 -3.25 -9.07
N ALA A 54 6.37 -3.97 -9.31
CA ALA A 54 7.43 -3.55 -10.22
C ALA A 54 6.94 -3.33 -11.67
N THR A 55 5.75 -3.85 -12.03
CA THR A 55 5.15 -3.70 -13.35
C THR A 55 4.58 -2.31 -13.64
N ALA A 56 4.44 -1.44 -12.64
CA ALA A 56 3.80 -0.12 -12.81
C ALA A 56 4.78 1.05 -13.03
N ILE A 57 6.09 0.79 -13.12
CA ILE A 57 7.12 1.82 -13.36
C ILE A 57 7.40 2.03 -14.86
N GLY A 58 6.44 1.68 -15.73
CA GLY A 58 6.66 1.51 -17.17
C GLY A 58 5.80 2.36 -18.11
N ARG A 59 5.17 3.46 -17.66
CA ARG A 59 4.49 4.42 -18.56
C ARG A 59 4.53 5.88 -18.05
N VAL A 60 5.73 6.39 -17.78
CA VAL A 60 6.00 7.84 -17.84
C VAL A 60 7.29 8.01 -18.62
N LEU A 61 7.23 8.82 -19.69
CA LEU A 61 8.21 9.05 -20.78
C LEU A 61 7.98 8.18 -22.04
N GLN A 62 6.88 8.48 -22.74
CA GLN A 62 6.92 8.61 -24.20
C GLN A 62 6.76 10.09 -24.52
#